data_AF-A0A3R9WX07-F1
#
_entry.id   AF-A0A3R9WX07-F1
#
_cell.length_a   1.000
_cell.length_b   1.000
_cell.length_c   1.000
_cell.angle_alpha   90.00
_cell.angle_beta   90.00
_cell.angle_gamma   90.00
#
_symmetry.space_group_name_H-M   'P 1'
#
loop_
_entity.id
_entity.type
_entity.pdbx_description
1 polymer ?
#
loop_
_entity_poly.entity_id
_entity_poly.type
_entity_poly.pdbx_seq_one_letter_code
_entity_poly.pdbx_strand_id
1 'polypeptide(L)'
;MATDTLPFGPDEIRSYLKVTGWSTVSGSDVAELWRLPGPAEEVVLVPMKPGAPDFGKRARMLVEDLARVSAEDTRTVQDAIASIFHDVTDLRASHPTIRDGSIPLDAGFELFQSAKRLRVASAAATIRRQGHFRNFPTRAREQARDVRLGQTRKGSYIVPIISQARSPLDVYERGQQQIDIEVEETLFDRRVTATMSRALGVLEEMAGAERVPTPSEITDSIGEGVSYELCQALSKVVNSEAVDRLDVTFHWSRVAAAPPGTPREVEFNHDAIAIVERVSDQLKTSVYSRENVIFGLVTHLNRHPDDETGKVGVQALIQRRSRTVWMDLPDAGYHEAVRCHDSGTPVRVRGVLNCPPGGSATMQVADFGPDPSLGQ
;
A
#
# COMPACT_ATOMS: atom_id res chain seq x y z
N MET A 1 10.33 24.22 27.42
CA MET A 1 9.43 24.76 26.39
C MET A 1 9.38 23.73 25.28
N ALA A 2 8.30 22.96 25.18
CA ALA A 2 8.10 22.08 24.04
C ALA A 2 7.91 22.97 22.81
N THR A 3 8.77 22.85 21.82
CA THR A 3 8.53 23.41 20.50
C THR A 3 7.30 22.70 19.95
N ASP A 4 6.16 23.37 20.07
CA ASP A 4 4.84 22.98 19.55
C ASP A 4 4.86 23.07 18.01
N THR A 5 5.66 22.16 17.44
CA THR A 5 5.93 22.08 16.02
C THR A 5 4.83 21.21 15.45
N LEU A 6 4.03 21.76 14.54
CA LEU A 6 2.97 20.99 13.89
C LEU A 6 3.60 19.81 13.13
N PRO A 7 2.96 18.62 13.14
CA PRO A 7 3.52 17.40 12.55
C PRO A 7 3.38 17.35 11.02
N PHE A 8 3.15 18.48 10.35
CA PHE A 8 2.90 18.59 8.92
C PHE A 8 3.41 19.93 8.35
N GLY A 9 3.66 19.96 7.06
CA GLY A 9 4.13 21.12 6.31
C GLY A 9 3.15 21.58 5.22
N PRO A 10 3.61 22.46 4.32
CA PRO A 10 2.79 22.97 3.23
C PRO A 10 2.25 21.88 2.29
N ASP A 11 3.04 20.83 2.03
CA ASP A 11 2.65 19.78 1.07
C ASP A 11 1.49 18.92 1.58
N GLU A 12 1.49 18.59 2.88
CA GLU A 12 0.36 17.92 3.53
C GLU A 12 -0.89 18.78 3.50
N ILE A 13 -0.76 20.08 3.82
CA ILE A 13 -1.87 21.03 3.80
C ILE A 13 -2.48 21.10 2.40
N ARG A 14 -1.64 21.31 1.36
CA ARG A 14 -2.10 21.40 -0.03
C ARG A 14 -2.79 20.13 -0.47
N SER A 15 -2.25 18.97 -0.11
CA SER A 15 -2.87 17.68 -0.44
C SER A 15 -4.21 17.50 0.26
N TYR A 16 -4.30 17.84 1.55
CA TYR A 16 -5.55 17.81 2.30
C TYR A 16 -6.62 18.72 1.65
N LEU A 17 -6.24 19.93 1.25
CA LEU A 17 -7.12 20.88 0.57
C LEU A 17 -7.62 20.31 -0.77
N LYS A 18 -6.74 19.78 -1.62
CA LYS A 18 -7.14 19.15 -2.89
C LYS A 18 -8.17 18.04 -2.68
N VAL A 19 -7.90 17.10 -1.76
CA VAL A 19 -8.80 15.94 -1.54
C VAL A 19 -10.12 16.32 -0.88
N THR A 20 -10.18 17.48 -0.22
CA THR A 20 -11.40 18.04 0.38
C THR A 20 -12.13 19.03 -0.55
N GLY A 21 -11.74 19.09 -1.84
CA GLY A 21 -12.46 19.83 -2.87
C GLY A 21 -12.04 21.30 -3.01
N TRP A 22 -10.99 21.73 -2.32
CA TRP A 22 -10.43 23.07 -2.50
C TRP A 22 -9.58 23.15 -3.76
N SER A 23 -9.50 24.33 -4.34
CA SER A 23 -8.69 24.62 -5.53
C SER A 23 -7.81 25.85 -5.32
N THR A 24 -6.61 25.84 -5.87
CA THR A 24 -5.70 27.00 -5.81
C THR A 24 -6.24 28.13 -6.67
N VAL A 25 -6.31 29.34 -6.11
CA VAL A 25 -6.73 30.55 -6.84
C VAL A 25 -5.52 31.33 -7.33
N SER A 26 -4.55 31.53 -6.45
CA SER A 26 -3.32 32.26 -6.72
C SER A 26 -2.29 31.94 -5.65
N GLY A 27 -1.02 32.22 -5.89
CA GLY A 27 0.01 31.94 -4.90
C GLY A 27 1.32 32.65 -5.18
N SER A 28 2.14 32.66 -4.15
CA SER A 28 3.53 33.11 -4.14
C SER A 28 4.38 32.05 -3.45
N ASP A 29 5.69 32.26 -3.40
CA ASP A 29 6.61 31.41 -2.67
C ASP A 29 6.43 31.48 -1.14
N VAL A 30 5.68 32.47 -0.63
CA VAL A 30 5.43 32.68 0.81
C VAL A 30 4.06 32.17 1.25
N ALA A 31 3.04 32.32 0.40
CA ALA A 31 1.67 31.90 0.70
C ALA A 31 0.86 31.60 -0.57
N GLU A 32 -0.09 30.67 -0.47
CA GLU A 32 -1.09 30.35 -1.50
C GLU A 32 -2.51 30.65 -1.00
N LEU A 33 -3.39 31.11 -1.89
CA LEU A 33 -4.82 31.27 -1.65
C LEU A 33 -5.59 30.10 -2.26
N TRP A 34 -6.45 29.50 -1.46
CA TRP A 34 -7.26 28.34 -1.83
C TRP A 34 -8.73 28.63 -1.63
N ARG A 35 -9.58 28.16 -2.54
CA ARG A 35 -11.03 28.36 -2.51
C ARG A 35 -11.76 27.02 -2.47
N LEU A 36 -12.76 26.94 -1.59
CA LEU A 36 -13.77 25.88 -1.62
C LEU A 36 -15.03 26.43 -2.33
N PRO A 37 -15.40 25.89 -3.50
CA PRO A 37 -16.63 26.29 -4.17
C PRO A 37 -17.84 25.90 -3.31
N GLY A 38 -18.78 26.83 -3.14
CA GLY A 38 -19.98 26.62 -2.34
C GLY A 38 -20.79 27.90 -2.17
N PRO A 39 -21.93 27.86 -1.46
CA PRO A 39 -22.83 29.02 -1.32
C PRO A 39 -22.18 30.25 -0.68
N ALA A 40 -21.19 30.05 0.19
CA ALA A 40 -20.48 31.12 0.90
C ALA A 40 -19.11 31.47 0.31
N GLU A 41 -18.65 30.75 -0.75
CA GLU A 41 -17.27 30.82 -1.29
C GLU A 41 -16.19 31.02 -0.20
N GLU A 42 -15.81 29.93 0.47
CA GLU A 42 -14.77 30.00 1.51
C GLU A 42 -13.38 30.14 0.88
N VAL A 43 -12.55 31.01 1.46
CA VAL A 43 -11.17 31.25 1.03
C VAL A 43 -10.23 31.18 2.21
N VAL A 44 -9.15 30.39 2.06
CA VAL A 44 -8.12 30.22 3.09
C VAL A 44 -6.74 30.55 2.54
N LEU A 45 -5.84 30.94 3.42
CA LEU A 45 -4.44 31.22 3.11
C LEU A 45 -3.53 30.13 3.67
N VAL A 46 -2.74 29.52 2.79
CA VAL A 46 -1.79 28.45 3.12
C VAL A 46 -0.39 29.04 3.28
N PRO A 47 0.26 28.91 4.45
CA PRO A 47 1.64 29.34 4.61
C PRO A 47 2.60 28.36 3.92
N MET A 48 3.56 28.88 3.13
CA MET A 48 4.46 28.06 2.30
C MET A 48 5.92 28.01 2.79
N LYS A 49 6.29 28.80 3.81
CA LYS A 49 7.65 28.84 4.37
C LYS A 49 7.70 28.16 5.75
N PRO A 50 7.96 26.84 5.85
CA PRO A 50 8.05 26.15 7.13
C PRO A 50 9.18 26.67 8.04
N GLY A 51 10.23 27.25 7.46
CA GLY A 51 11.33 27.87 8.20
C GLY A 51 11.03 29.28 8.77
N ALA A 52 9.87 29.87 8.47
CA ALA A 52 9.50 31.18 8.99
C ALA A 52 9.14 31.09 10.49
N PRO A 53 9.58 32.04 11.35
CA PRO A 53 9.28 32.00 12.79
C PRO A 53 7.78 31.96 13.15
N ASP A 54 6.92 32.45 12.26
CA ASP A 54 5.47 32.52 12.44
C ASP A 54 4.68 31.41 11.71
N PHE A 55 5.36 30.47 11.04
CA PHE A 55 4.72 29.38 10.30
C PHE A 55 3.72 28.61 11.16
N GLY A 56 4.14 28.13 12.34
CA GLY A 56 3.28 27.34 13.22
C GLY A 56 2.05 28.11 13.71
N LYS A 57 2.16 29.43 13.90
CA LYS A 57 1.01 30.28 14.24
C LYS A 57 0.01 30.34 13.08
N ARG A 58 0.50 30.58 11.86
CA ARG A 58 -0.36 30.67 10.65
C ARG A 58 -1.02 29.34 10.32
N ALA A 59 -0.28 28.24 10.43
CA ALA A 59 -0.82 26.92 10.18
C ALA A 59 -1.90 26.54 11.22
N ARG A 60 -1.75 26.91 12.50
CA ARG A 60 -2.84 26.72 13.50
C ARG A 60 -4.09 27.53 13.17
N MET A 61 -3.95 28.80 12.78
CA MET A 61 -5.10 29.60 12.32
C MET A 61 -5.80 28.95 11.13
N LEU A 62 -5.03 28.43 10.16
CA LEU A 62 -5.58 27.69 9.04
C LEU A 62 -6.35 26.44 9.48
N VAL A 63 -5.82 25.64 10.41
CA VAL A 63 -6.53 24.46 10.92
C VAL A 63 -7.82 24.86 11.63
N GLU A 64 -7.82 25.95 12.42
CA GLU A 64 -9.04 26.48 13.05
C GLU A 64 -10.09 26.92 12.01
N ASP A 65 -9.65 27.56 10.93
CA ASP A 65 -10.52 27.92 9.81
C ASP A 65 -11.10 26.69 9.11
N LEU A 66 -10.27 25.68 8.82
CA LEU A 66 -10.70 24.45 8.19
C LEU A 66 -11.68 23.66 9.08
N ALA A 67 -11.40 23.56 10.38
CA ALA A 67 -12.27 22.92 11.37
C ALA A 67 -13.65 23.59 11.43
N ARG A 68 -13.69 24.92 11.37
CA ARG A 68 -14.95 25.68 11.29
C ARG A 68 -15.72 25.37 10.01
N VAL A 69 -15.04 25.34 8.86
CA VAL A 69 -15.67 25.07 7.55
C VAL A 69 -16.18 23.62 7.45
N SER A 70 -15.43 22.66 7.98
CA SER A 70 -15.81 21.23 7.95
C SER A 70 -16.76 20.82 9.08
N ALA A 71 -17.00 21.69 10.06
CA ALA A 71 -17.72 21.38 11.30
C ALA A 71 -17.10 20.19 12.08
N GLU A 72 -15.78 20.03 12.00
CA GLU A 72 -15.00 19.07 12.77
C GLU A 72 -14.22 19.79 13.88
N ASP A 73 -13.71 19.04 14.87
CA ASP A 73 -12.80 19.62 15.85
C ASP A 73 -11.38 19.81 15.27
N THR A 74 -10.66 20.79 15.80
CA THR A 74 -9.29 21.16 15.36
C THR A 74 -8.34 19.97 15.38
N ARG A 75 -8.46 19.07 16.35
CA ARG A 75 -7.57 17.91 16.48
C ARG A 75 -7.84 16.90 15.36
N THR A 76 -9.10 16.63 15.05
CA THR A 76 -9.48 15.75 13.93
C THR A 76 -8.93 16.28 12.60
N VAL A 77 -9.04 17.58 12.33
CA VAL A 77 -8.47 18.18 11.11
C VAL A 77 -6.94 18.11 11.11
N GLN A 78 -6.30 18.42 12.24
CA GLN A 78 -4.84 18.30 12.39
C GLN A 78 -4.36 16.87 12.15
N ASP A 79 -5.01 15.87 12.73
CA ASP A 79 -4.67 14.46 12.56
C ASP A 79 -4.92 14.01 11.10
N ALA A 80 -5.97 14.51 10.44
CA ALA A 80 -6.25 14.24 9.03
C ALA A 80 -5.20 14.84 8.08
N ILE A 81 -4.71 16.06 8.36
CA ILE A 81 -3.60 16.66 7.61
C ILE A 81 -2.30 15.89 7.87
N ALA A 82 -1.98 15.58 9.13
CA ALA A 82 -0.75 14.88 9.50
C ALA A 82 -0.66 13.45 8.93
N SER A 83 -1.81 12.80 8.74
CA SER A 83 -1.91 11.44 8.19
C SER A 83 -2.19 11.41 6.68
N ILE A 84 -2.23 12.56 6.01
CA ILE A 84 -2.69 12.64 4.61
C ILE A 84 -1.88 11.73 3.68
N PHE A 85 -0.57 11.59 3.88
CA PHE A 85 0.31 10.71 3.09
C PHE A 85 0.60 9.36 3.75
N HIS A 86 -0.25 8.90 4.66
CA HIS A 86 0.01 7.70 5.42
C HIS A 86 -1.11 6.67 5.26
N ASP A 87 -0.75 5.46 4.84
CA ASP A 87 -1.58 4.28 5.06
C ASP A 87 -1.26 3.73 6.44
N VAL A 88 -2.29 3.44 7.23
CA VAL A 88 -2.13 2.86 8.57
C VAL A 88 -2.76 1.48 8.61
N THR A 89 -1.96 0.47 8.94
CA THR A 89 -2.42 -0.90 9.20
C THR A 89 -2.40 -1.14 10.70
N ASP A 90 -3.57 -1.22 11.32
CA ASP A 90 -3.71 -1.47 12.74
C ASP A 90 -3.84 -2.97 12.99
N LEU A 91 -2.88 -3.55 13.72
CA LEU A 91 -2.98 -4.92 14.19
C LEU A 91 -3.44 -4.91 15.65
N ARG A 92 -4.60 -5.50 15.91
CA ARG A 92 -5.26 -5.49 17.21
C ARG A 92 -5.35 -6.91 17.74
N ALA A 93 -4.64 -7.19 18.82
CA ALA A 93 -4.85 -8.41 19.59
C ALA A 93 -6.02 -8.20 20.56
N SER A 94 -6.98 -9.11 20.55
CA SER A 94 -8.12 -9.10 21.47
C SER A 94 -8.23 -10.43 22.22
N HIS A 95 -8.56 -10.35 23.51
CA HIS A 95 -8.85 -11.50 24.37
C HIS A 95 -9.80 -11.05 25.50
N PRO A 96 -10.80 -11.86 25.92
CA PRO A 96 -11.77 -11.52 26.95
C PRO A 96 -11.17 -11.16 28.32
N THR A 97 -9.95 -11.63 28.60
CA THR A 97 -9.21 -11.31 29.82
C THR A 97 -8.30 -10.08 29.71
N ILE A 98 -8.25 -9.40 28.54
CA ILE A 98 -7.62 -8.07 28.40
C ILE A 98 -8.45 -7.09 29.23
N ARG A 99 -8.06 -6.96 30.49
CA ARG A 99 -8.59 -5.96 31.41
C ARG A 99 -7.66 -4.75 31.39
N ASP A 100 -8.25 -3.57 31.39
CA ASP A 100 -7.55 -2.28 31.53
C ASP A 100 -6.59 -1.89 30.38
N GLY A 101 -6.78 -2.44 29.18
CA GLY A 101 -5.99 -2.07 28.00
C GLY A 101 -4.55 -2.58 28.03
N SER A 102 -4.29 -3.64 28.79
CA SER A 102 -2.99 -4.31 28.91
C SER A 102 -3.06 -5.75 28.41
N ILE A 103 -1.95 -6.28 27.90
CA ILE A 103 -1.81 -7.69 27.51
C ILE A 103 -0.55 -8.28 28.13
N PRO A 104 -0.45 -9.62 28.26
CA PRO A 104 0.78 -10.27 28.70
C PRO A 104 1.97 -9.87 27.83
N LEU A 105 3.14 -9.70 28.46
CA LEU A 105 4.35 -9.22 27.80
C LEU A 105 4.74 -10.07 26.58
N ASP A 106 4.66 -11.40 26.72
CA ASP A 106 5.00 -12.34 25.65
C ASP A 106 4.04 -12.21 24.45
N ALA A 107 2.74 -11.99 24.71
CA ALA A 107 1.75 -11.76 23.67
C ALA A 107 2.00 -10.44 22.94
N GLY A 108 2.36 -9.38 23.66
CA GLY A 108 2.76 -8.11 23.06
C GLY A 108 4.00 -8.23 22.20
N PHE A 109 5.02 -8.93 22.69
CA PHE A 109 6.23 -9.20 21.92
C PHE A 109 5.93 -9.98 20.63
N GLU A 110 5.13 -11.04 20.69
CA GLU A 110 4.73 -11.80 19.50
C GLU A 110 3.88 -10.97 18.52
N LEU A 111 3.03 -10.05 19.01
CA LEU A 111 2.28 -9.15 18.13
C LEU A 111 3.23 -8.24 17.32
N PHE A 112 4.23 -7.63 17.95
CA PHE A 112 5.23 -6.83 17.22
C PHE A 112 6.08 -7.66 16.26
N GLN A 113 6.47 -8.87 16.66
CA GLN A 113 7.21 -9.77 15.77
C GLN A 113 6.38 -10.17 14.56
N SER A 114 5.10 -10.43 14.75
CA SER A 114 4.18 -10.87 13.70
C SER A 114 3.81 -9.72 12.77
N ALA A 115 3.62 -8.50 13.28
CA ALA A 115 3.51 -7.29 12.48
C ALA A 115 4.67 -7.17 11.47
N LYS A 116 5.92 -7.35 11.95
CA LYS A 116 7.11 -7.35 11.09
C LYS A 116 7.12 -8.50 10.09
N ARG A 117 6.79 -9.73 10.52
CA ARG A 117 6.77 -10.92 9.65
C ARG A 117 5.72 -10.79 8.54
N LEU A 118 4.50 -10.34 8.87
CA LEU A 118 3.42 -10.07 7.93
C LEU A 118 3.86 -9.04 6.89
N ARG A 119 4.52 -7.96 7.33
CA ARG A 119 5.02 -6.93 6.41
C ARG A 119 6.09 -7.46 5.46
N VAL A 120 7.08 -8.20 5.97
CA VAL A 120 8.14 -8.80 5.14
C VAL A 120 7.57 -9.81 4.13
N ALA A 121 6.66 -10.67 4.56
CA ALA A 121 6.01 -11.65 3.69
C ALA A 121 5.21 -10.96 2.57
N SER A 122 4.43 -9.93 2.93
CA SER A 122 3.67 -9.13 1.96
C SER A 122 4.57 -8.40 0.98
N ALA A 123 5.72 -7.87 1.45
CA ALA A 123 6.68 -7.20 0.58
C ALA A 123 7.37 -8.15 -0.39
N ALA A 124 7.63 -9.38 0.06
CA ALA A 124 8.16 -10.43 -0.79
C ALA A 124 7.14 -10.85 -1.86
N ALA A 125 5.87 -11.05 -1.47
CA ALA A 125 4.76 -11.36 -2.37
C ALA A 125 4.50 -10.25 -3.39
N THR A 126 4.73 -8.99 -3.01
CA THR A 126 4.63 -7.83 -3.91
C THR A 126 5.70 -7.84 -5.00
N ILE A 127 6.89 -8.40 -4.73
CA ILE A 127 7.99 -8.52 -5.70
C ILE A 127 7.87 -9.80 -6.52
N ARG A 128 7.41 -10.89 -5.89
CA ARG A 128 7.32 -12.21 -6.50
C ARG A 128 6.17 -13.00 -5.89
N ARG A 129 5.23 -13.44 -6.72
CA ARG A 129 4.17 -14.39 -6.32
C ARG A 129 4.78 -15.78 -6.19
N GLN A 130 4.81 -16.28 -4.97
CA GLN A 130 5.40 -17.57 -4.63
C GLN A 130 4.77 -18.08 -3.32
N GLY A 131 4.34 -19.35 -3.32
CA GLY A 131 3.69 -19.95 -2.15
C GLY A 131 4.59 -20.11 -0.93
N HIS A 132 5.91 -20.24 -1.09
CA HIS A 132 6.84 -20.46 0.02
C HIS A 132 8.22 -19.85 -0.26
N PHE A 133 8.70 -18.95 0.60
CA PHE A 133 9.95 -18.19 0.43
C PHE A 133 11.12 -18.78 1.23
N ARG A 134 11.90 -19.68 0.60
CA ARG A 134 13.19 -20.14 1.18
C ARG A 134 14.17 -19.00 1.49
N ASN A 135 14.12 -17.93 0.69
CA ASN A 135 14.90 -16.71 0.87
C ASN A 135 14.05 -15.52 0.44
N PHE A 136 13.89 -14.55 1.32
CA PHE A 136 13.23 -13.29 0.97
C PHE A 136 14.09 -12.43 0.03
N PRO A 137 13.48 -11.72 -0.93
CA PRO A 137 14.16 -10.66 -1.67
C PRO A 137 14.76 -9.62 -0.71
N THR A 138 15.95 -9.10 -1.00
CA THR A 138 16.60 -8.08 -0.16
C THR A 138 15.72 -6.86 0.03
N ARG A 139 15.11 -6.34 -1.05
CA ARG A 139 14.17 -5.20 -1.01
C ARG A 139 12.99 -5.42 -0.05
N ALA A 140 12.47 -6.65 0.06
CA ALA A 140 11.38 -6.94 1.00
C ALA A 140 11.82 -6.78 2.46
N ARG A 141 13.05 -7.18 2.79
CA ARG A 141 13.61 -7.00 4.14
C ARG A 141 13.97 -5.56 4.44
N GLU A 142 14.43 -4.81 3.43
CA GLU A 142 14.76 -3.39 3.54
C GLU A 142 13.52 -2.55 3.77
N GLN A 143 12.47 -2.75 2.95
CA GLN A 143 11.19 -2.05 3.09
C GLN A 143 10.61 -2.19 4.51
N ALA A 144 10.64 -3.39 5.08
CA ALA A 144 10.13 -3.63 6.44
C ALA A 144 10.99 -2.98 7.55
N ARG A 145 12.19 -2.46 7.24
CA ARG A 145 12.99 -1.64 8.17
C ARG A 145 12.60 -0.16 8.11
N ASP A 146 12.05 0.27 6.98
CA ASP A 146 11.72 1.68 6.73
C ASP A 146 10.29 2.04 7.18
N VAL A 147 9.40 1.04 7.32
CA VAL A 147 8.07 1.24 7.93
C VAL A 147 8.18 1.66 9.39
N ARG A 148 7.26 2.52 9.81
CA ARG A 148 7.25 3.07 11.17
C ARG A 148 6.14 2.45 12.00
N LEU A 149 6.38 2.35 13.30
CA LEU A 149 5.32 2.00 14.26
C LEU A 149 4.75 3.28 14.87
N GLY A 150 3.42 3.37 14.90
CA GLY A 150 2.72 4.39 15.69
C GLY A 150 2.74 4.06 17.18
N GLN A 151 2.31 5.02 18.00
CA GLN A 151 2.07 4.75 19.41
C GLN A 151 0.91 3.78 19.59
N THR A 152 1.03 2.87 20.56
CA THR A 152 -0.07 1.98 20.90
C THR A 152 -1.26 2.77 21.46
N ARG A 153 -2.48 2.36 21.11
CA ARG A 153 -3.71 3.06 21.54
C ARG A 153 -4.36 2.34 22.72
N LYS A 154 -4.93 3.13 23.65
CA LYS A 154 -5.66 2.61 24.82
C LYS A 154 -6.92 1.86 24.36
N GLY A 155 -7.22 0.74 25.03
CA GLY A 155 -8.49 0.02 24.87
C GLY A 155 -8.41 -1.30 24.13
N SER A 156 -7.36 -1.57 23.34
CA SER A 156 -7.26 -2.86 22.59
C SER A 156 -5.84 -3.25 22.12
N TYR A 157 -4.77 -2.86 22.84
CA TYR A 157 -3.37 -3.13 22.45
C TYR A 157 -3.12 -3.19 20.93
N ILE A 158 -3.26 -2.02 20.31
CA ILE A 158 -3.16 -1.88 18.85
C ILE A 158 -1.72 -1.53 18.49
N VAL A 159 -1.17 -2.20 17.48
CA VAL A 159 0.13 -1.91 16.87
C VAL A 159 -0.10 -1.28 15.49
N PRO A 160 -0.01 0.07 15.36
CA PRO A 160 -0.17 0.75 14.09
C PRO A 160 1.10 0.64 13.26
N ILE A 161 1.01 0.11 12.05
CA ILE A 161 2.08 0.16 11.05
C ILE A 161 1.77 1.31 10.10
N ILE A 162 2.68 2.30 10.05
CA ILE A 162 2.56 3.49 9.22
C ILE A 162 3.42 3.32 7.97
N SER A 163 2.77 3.26 6.81
CA SER A 163 3.39 3.17 5.49
C SER A 163 3.19 4.47 4.72
N GLN A 164 4.12 4.83 3.84
CA GLN A 164 3.95 6.02 3.01
C GLN A 164 2.93 5.77 1.89
N ALA A 165 2.17 6.80 1.58
CA ALA A 165 1.22 6.85 0.48
C ALA A 165 1.40 8.16 -0.28
N ARG A 166 1.26 8.09 -1.59
CA ARG A 166 1.32 9.25 -2.48
C ARG A 166 0.19 9.12 -3.49
N SER A 167 -0.37 10.26 -3.93
CA SER A 167 -1.40 10.22 -4.96
C SER A 167 -0.77 9.75 -6.27
N PRO A 168 -1.28 8.68 -6.90
CA PRO A 168 -0.79 8.21 -8.20
C PRO A 168 -0.96 9.23 -9.32
N LEU A 169 -1.95 10.11 -9.17
CA LEU A 169 -2.30 11.13 -10.16
C LEU A 169 -1.34 12.33 -10.15
N ASP A 170 -0.70 12.59 -9.00
CA ASP A 170 0.30 13.65 -8.84
C ASP A 170 1.74 13.12 -9.05
N VAL A 171 1.87 11.88 -9.55
CA VAL A 171 3.15 11.16 -9.63
C VAL A 171 3.71 11.09 -11.04
N TYR A 172 2.87 10.79 -12.04
CA TYR A 172 3.29 10.68 -13.42
C TYR A 172 2.44 11.52 -14.36
N GLU A 173 3.13 12.24 -15.26
CA GLU A 173 2.49 13.05 -16.29
C GLU A 173 2.27 12.24 -17.58
N ARG A 174 1.30 12.67 -18.39
CA ARG A 174 1.07 12.07 -19.72
C ARG A 174 2.33 12.23 -20.58
N GLY A 175 2.75 11.13 -21.20
CA GLY A 175 3.95 11.11 -22.06
C GLY A 175 5.28 11.03 -21.31
N GLN A 176 5.27 10.90 -19.98
CA GLN A 176 6.50 10.68 -19.19
C GLN A 176 7.22 9.41 -19.62
N GLN A 177 8.52 9.54 -19.90
CA GLN A 177 9.38 8.46 -20.42
C GLN A 177 10.31 7.87 -19.36
N GLN A 178 10.35 8.46 -18.17
CA GLN A 178 11.26 8.09 -17.08
C GLN A 178 10.54 8.00 -15.75
N ILE A 179 10.63 6.87 -15.07
CA ILE A 179 10.20 6.71 -13.67
C ILE A 179 11.16 7.44 -12.74
N ASP A 180 10.60 8.06 -11.71
CA ASP A 180 11.37 8.61 -10.60
C ASP A 180 11.56 7.51 -9.54
N ILE A 181 12.82 7.30 -9.13
CA ILE A 181 13.17 6.24 -8.20
C ILE A 181 12.61 6.50 -6.81
N GLU A 182 12.68 7.74 -6.32
CA GLU A 182 12.18 8.10 -4.98
C GLU A 182 10.67 7.91 -4.93
N VAL A 183 9.99 8.31 -6.00
CA VAL A 183 8.54 8.11 -6.13
C VAL A 183 8.18 6.63 -6.16
N GLU A 184 8.87 5.80 -6.96
CA GLU A 184 8.62 4.36 -7.02
C GLU A 184 8.87 3.64 -5.69
N GLU A 185 9.81 4.11 -4.86
CA GLU A 185 9.98 3.59 -3.51
C GLU A 185 8.78 3.95 -2.62
N THR A 186 8.23 5.16 -2.69
CA THR A 186 7.01 5.52 -1.95
C THR A 186 5.78 4.73 -2.42
N LEU A 187 5.64 4.49 -3.73
CA LEU A 187 4.52 3.68 -4.26
C LEU A 187 4.64 2.21 -3.87
N PHE A 188 5.86 1.71 -3.69
CA PHE A 188 6.10 0.34 -3.24
C PHE A 188 5.49 0.08 -1.86
N ASP A 189 5.54 1.04 -0.94
CA ASP A 189 4.90 0.93 0.37
C ASP A 189 3.39 0.65 0.29
N ARG A 190 2.67 1.42 -0.54
CA ARG A 190 1.23 1.23 -0.78
C ARG A 190 0.94 -0.11 -1.46
N ARG A 191 1.76 -0.53 -2.44
CA ARG A 191 1.64 -1.84 -3.12
C ARG A 191 1.78 -3.02 -2.16
N VAL A 192 2.69 -2.89 -1.18
CA VAL A 192 2.87 -3.90 -0.13
C VAL A 192 1.66 -3.95 0.79
N THR A 193 1.11 -2.80 1.20
CA THR A 193 -0.11 -2.75 2.03
C THR A 193 -1.30 -3.34 1.29
N ALA A 194 -1.44 -3.06 -0.01
CA ALA A 194 -2.52 -3.62 -0.85
C ALA A 194 -2.38 -5.14 -1.00
N THR A 195 -1.16 -5.64 -1.17
CA THR A 195 -0.88 -7.08 -1.21
C THR A 195 -1.16 -7.75 0.14
N MET A 196 -0.79 -7.10 1.25
CA MET A 196 -1.11 -7.58 2.59
C MET A 196 -2.63 -7.70 2.79
N SER A 197 -3.38 -6.64 2.48
CA SER A 197 -4.83 -6.61 2.62
C SER A 197 -5.53 -7.66 1.76
N ARG A 198 -5.17 -7.79 0.48
CA ARG A 198 -5.73 -8.83 -0.41
C ARG A 198 -5.41 -10.24 0.09
N ALA A 199 -4.16 -10.51 0.46
CA ALA A 199 -3.77 -11.83 0.92
C ALA A 199 -4.46 -12.23 2.23
N LEU A 200 -4.62 -11.29 3.17
CA LEU A 200 -5.39 -11.57 4.40
C LEU A 200 -6.88 -11.72 4.11
N GLY A 201 -7.46 -10.92 3.20
CA GLY A 201 -8.85 -11.08 2.79
C GLY A 201 -9.16 -12.45 2.20
N VAL A 202 -8.28 -12.95 1.33
CA VAL A 202 -8.42 -14.29 0.76
C VAL A 202 -8.31 -15.37 1.85
N LEU A 203 -7.43 -15.19 2.84
CA LEU A 203 -7.32 -16.14 3.95
C LEU A 203 -8.55 -16.12 4.87
N GLU A 204 -9.11 -14.95 5.15
CA GLU A 204 -10.36 -14.82 5.92
C GLU A 204 -11.53 -15.45 5.18
N GLU A 205 -11.67 -15.21 3.87
CA GLU A 205 -12.70 -15.83 3.04
C GLU A 205 -12.60 -17.35 3.03
N MET A 206 -11.39 -17.90 2.88
CA MET A 206 -11.14 -19.35 2.96
C MET A 206 -11.47 -19.91 4.34
N ALA A 207 -11.15 -19.18 5.41
CA ALA A 207 -11.40 -19.59 6.78
C ALA A 207 -12.90 -19.53 7.14
N GLY A 208 -13.63 -18.58 6.58
CA GLY A 208 -15.08 -18.43 6.77
C GLY A 208 -15.92 -19.38 5.92
N ALA A 209 -15.33 -20.08 4.95
CA ALA A 209 -16.05 -21.05 4.14
C ALA A 209 -16.43 -22.30 4.96
N GLU A 210 -17.67 -22.78 4.82
CA GLU A 210 -18.14 -24.05 5.45
C GLU A 210 -17.52 -25.32 4.84
N ARG A 211 -16.37 -25.20 4.18
CA ARG A 211 -15.64 -26.30 3.55
C ARG A 211 -14.15 -26.05 3.56
N VAL A 212 -13.40 -27.13 3.44
CA VAL A 212 -11.95 -27.07 3.29
C VAL A 212 -11.60 -26.48 1.90
N PRO A 213 -10.65 -25.55 1.81
CA PRO A 213 -10.18 -25.04 0.52
C PRO A 213 -9.49 -26.15 -0.29
N THR A 214 -9.75 -26.17 -1.59
CA THR A 214 -9.15 -27.11 -2.53
C THR A 214 -7.70 -26.74 -2.85
N PRO A 215 -6.87 -27.69 -3.32
CA PRO A 215 -5.50 -27.38 -3.74
C PRO A 215 -5.41 -26.31 -4.84
N SER A 216 -6.41 -26.22 -5.73
CA SER A 216 -6.45 -25.19 -6.77
C SER A 216 -6.65 -23.81 -6.15
N GLU A 217 -7.63 -23.65 -5.28
CA GLU A 217 -7.90 -22.37 -4.59
C GLU A 217 -6.69 -21.88 -3.79
N ILE A 218 -6.00 -22.81 -3.09
CA ILE A 218 -4.76 -22.50 -2.40
C ILE A 218 -3.68 -22.03 -3.38
N THR A 219 -3.57 -22.66 -4.55
CA THR A 219 -2.61 -22.26 -5.59
C THR A 219 -2.95 -20.89 -6.16
N ASP A 220 -4.22 -20.62 -6.43
CA ASP A 220 -4.71 -19.35 -6.99
C ASP A 220 -4.48 -18.19 -6.00
N SER A 221 -4.60 -18.44 -4.69
CA SER A 221 -4.32 -17.45 -3.64
C SER A 221 -2.89 -16.91 -3.64
N ILE A 222 -1.93 -17.63 -4.23
CA ILE A 222 -0.55 -17.15 -4.41
C ILE A 222 -0.54 -15.89 -5.29
N GLY A 223 -1.44 -15.81 -6.28
CA GLY A 223 -1.63 -14.64 -7.13
C GLY A 223 -2.02 -13.39 -6.34
N GLU A 224 -2.80 -13.56 -5.25
CA GLU A 224 -3.23 -12.49 -4.35
C GLU A 224 -2.19 -12.17 -3.26
N GLY A 225 -1.22 -13.05 -3.06
CA GLY A 225 -0.03 -12.81 -2.24
C GLY A 225 0.04 -13.65 -0.99
N VAL A 226 -0.85 -14.64 -0.89
CA VAL A 226 -0.79 -15.65 0.16
C VAL A 226 0.50 -16.44 0.02
N SER A 227 1.19 -16.60 1.15
CA SER A 227 2.42 -17.37 1.24
C SER A 227 2.47 -18.06 2.59
N TYR A 228 3.25 -19.16 2.65
CA TYR A 228 3.55 -19.89 3.86
C TYR A 228 3.97 -18.95 5.00
N GLU A 229 4.85 -17.98 4.72
CA GLU A 229 5.37 -17.06 5.74
C GLU A 229 4.31 -16.07 6.24
N LEU A 230 3.37 -15.66 5.40
CA LEU A 230 2.23 -14.85 5.82
C LEU A 230 1.32 -15.65 6.77
N CYS A 231 0.96 -16.88 6.38
CA CYS A 231 0.14 -17.77 7.20
C CYS A 231 0.81 -18.08 8.55
N GLN A 232 2.11 -18.38 8.55
CA GLN A 232 2.87 -18.62 9.78
C GLN A 232 2.93 -17.40 10.70
N ALA A 233 3.02 -16.20 10.13
CA ALA A 233 3.00 -14.98 10.93
C ALA A 233 1.64 -14.76 11.60
N LEU A 234 0.56 -15.11 10.91
CA LEU A 234 -0.80 -15.04 11.42
C LEU A 234 -1.05 -16.06 12.55
N SER A 235 -0.77 -17.35 12.31
CA SER A 235 -0.99 -18.42 13.29
C SER A 235 -0.25 -18.20 14.60
N LYS A 236 0.97 -17.62 14.56
CA LYS A 236 1.75 -17.36 15.77
C LYS A 236 1.13 -16.35 16.73
N VAL A 237 0.34 -15.39 16.24
CA VAL A 237 -0.31 -14.39 17.11
C VAL A 237 -1.47 -15.02 17.84
N VAL A 238 -2.33 -15.74 17.12
CA VAL A 238 -3.57 -16.31 17.65
C VAL A 238 -3.32 -17.59 18.46
N ASN A 239 -2.24 -18.33 18.19
CA ASN A 239 -1.86 -19.49 19.03
C ASN A 239 -1.22 -19.08 20.38
N SER A 240 -1.09 -17.79 20.68
CA SER A 240 -0.73 -17.33 22.02
C SER A 240 -1.95 -17.46 22.93
N GLU A 241 -1.85 -18.16 24.07
CA GLU A 241 -2.95 -18.35 25.05
C GLU A 241 -3.59 -17.03 25.56
N ALA A 242 -2.99 -15.89 25.25
CA ALA A 242 -3.44 -14.57 25.66
C ALA A 242 -4.12 -13.77 24.53
N VAL A 243 -4.31 -14.35 23.34
CA VAL A 243 -4.94 -13.71 22.17
C VAL A 243 -6.00 -14.64 21.59
N ASP A 244 -7.28 -14.34 21.82
CA ASP A 244 -8.39 -15.12 21.25
C ASP A 244 -8.60 -14.78 19.77
N ARG A 245 -8.28 -13.53 19.40
CA ARG A 245 -8.57 -13.00 18.09
C ARG A 245 -7.59 -11.90 17.69
N LEU A 246 -7.18 -11.95 16.42
CA LEU A 246 -6.44 -10.89 15.75
C LEU A 246 -7.34 -10.18 14.75
N ASP A 247 -7.50 -8.87 14.93
CA ASP A 247 -8.15 -8.01 13.94
C ASP A 247 -7.08 -7.18 13.22
N VAL A 248 -7.20 -7.05 11.90
CA VAL A 248 -6.32 -6.18 11.11
C VAL A 248 -7.18 -5.19 10.34
N THR A 249 -7.01 -3.90 10.63
CA THR A 249 -7.76 -2.81 9.98
C THR A 249 -6.85 -1.99 9.08
N PHE A 250 -7.29 -1.70 7.87
CA PHE A 250 -6.58 -0.93 6.86
C PHE A 250 -7.21 0.46 6.71
N HIS A 251 -6.49 1.47 7.17
CA HIS A 251 -6.83 2.88 6.98
C HIS A 251 -6.02 3.43 5.80
N TRP A 252 -6.68 3.52 4.65
CA TRP A 252 -6.08 4.09 3.45
C TRP A 252 -6.00 5.61 3.54
N SER A 253 -4.84 6.15 3.18
CA SER A 253 -4.60 7.57 2.95
C SER A 253 -5.64 8.15 1.98
N ARG A 254 -6.08 9.38 2.24
CA ARG A 254 -7.10 10.08 1.44
C ARG A 254 -6.58 10.63 0.10
N VAL A 255 -5.28 10.57 -0.16
CA VAL A 255 -4.69 11.08 -1.43
C VAL A 255 -4.95 10.16 -2.63
N ALA A 256 -5.48 8.97 -2.37
CA ALA A 256 -5.89 8.00 -3.38
C ALA A 256 -7.02 7.13 -2.85
N ALA A 257 -7.83 6.55 -3.74
CA ALA A 257 -8.87 5.62 -3.32
C ALA A 257 -8.26 4.37 -2.67
N ALA A 258 -9.07 3.64 -1.89
CA ALA A 258 -8.70 2.31 -1.47
C ALA A 258 -8.53 1.42 -2.72
N PRO A 259 -7.46 0.63 -2.83
CA PRO A 259 -7.30 -0.30 -3.95
C PRO A 259 -8.50 -1.23 -4.10
N PRO A 260 -8.95 -1.58 -5.32
CA PRO A 260 -10.02 -2.55 -5.49
C PRO A 260 -9.60 -3.92 -4.95
N GLY A 261 -10.56 -4.64 -4.38
CA GLY A 261 -10.36 -5.98 -3.80
C GLY A 261 -9.63 -6.00 -2.46
N THR A 262 -9.31 -4.84 -1.85
CA THR A 262 -8.72 -4.81 -0.49
C THR A 262 -9.82 -4.68 0.57
N PRO A 263 -10.04 -5.69 1.43
CA PRO A 263 -10.93 -5.54 2.58
C PRO A 263 -10.42 -4.45 3.53
N ARG A 264 -11.35 -3.73 4.16
CA ARG A 264 -11.02 -2.69 5.14
C ARG A 264 -10.65 -3.26 6.50
N GLU A 265 -11.19 -4.43 6.84
CA GLU A 265 -10.97 -5.12 8.09
C GLU A 265 -11.00 -6.62 7.80
N VAL A 266 -10.15 -7.36 8.49
CA VAL A 266 -10.11 -8.83 8.46
C VAL A 266 -9.93 -9.33 9.89
N GLU A 267 -10.61 -10.41 10.23
CA GLU A 267 -10.68 -11.00 11.57
C GLU A 267 -10.22 -12.47 11.54
N PHE A 268 -9.35 -12.84 12.48
CA PHE A 268 -8.90 -14.22 12.65
C PHE A 268 -9.04 -14.66 14.10
N ASN A 269 -9.93 -15.62 14.33
CA ASN A 269 -10.12 -16.32 15.60
C ASN A 269 -9.44 -17.70 15.57
N HIS A 270 -9.53 -18.46 16.67
CA HIS A 270 -8.95 -19.81 16.74
C HIS A 270 -9.45 -20.78 15.66
N ASP A 271 -10.73 -20.74 15.30
CA ASP A 271 -11.30 -21.64 14.27
C ASP A 271 -10.70 -21.34 12.88
N ALA A 272 -10.51 -20.06 12.57
CA ALA A 272 -9.89 -19.62 11.33
C ALA A 272 -8.44 -20.11 11.20
N ILE A 273 -7.71 -20.20 12.32
CA ILE A 273 -6.31 -20.64 12.31
C ILE A 273 -6.13 -22.07 11.82
N ALA A 274 -7.07 -22.98 12.11
CA ALA A 274 -6.99 -24.35 11.62
C ALA A 274 -6.96 -24.41 10.08
N ILE A 275 -7.73 -23.54 9.41
CA ILE A 275 -7.71 -23.40 7.95
C ILE A 275 -6.40 -22.75 7.49
N VAL A 276 -5.96 -21.67 8.15
CA VAL A 276 -4.70 -20.98 7.83
C VAL A 276 -3.49 -21.92 7.92
N GLU A 277 -3.43 -22.77 8.95
CA GLU A 277 -2.36 -23.77 9.12
C GLU A 277 -2.37 -24.81 8.01
N ARG A 278 -3.56 -25.28 7.60
CA ARG A 278 -3.70 -26.19 6.47
C ARG A 278 -3.21 -25.57 5.16
N VAL A 279 -3.58 -24.31 4.90
CA VAL A 279 -3.11 -23.55 3.74
C VAL A 279 -1.58 -23.41 3.80
N SER A 280 -1.04 -23.05 4.97
CA SER A 280 0.41 -22.99 5.23
C SER A 280 1.11 -24.30 4.86
N ASP A 281 0.62 -25.45 5.33
CA ASP A 281 1.27 -26.74 5.10
C ASP A 281 1.24 -27.18 3.63
N GLN A 282 0.13 -26.90 2.94
CA GLN A 282 0.02 -27.15 1.50
C GLN A 282 1.02 -26.28 0.71
N LEU A 283 1.13 -24.98 1.06
CA LEU A 283 2.05 -24.04 0.43
C LEU A 283 3.52 -24.39 0.67
N LYS A 284 3.83 -24.99 1.81
CA LYS A 284 5.20 -25.43 2.15
C LYS A 284 5.66 -26.62 1.31
N THR A 285 4.75 -27.56 1.06
CA THR A 285 5.05 -28.89 0.49
C THR A 285 4.93 -28.96 -1.02
N SER A 286 4.13 -28.08 -1.62
CA SER A 286 3.85 -28.08 -3.06
C SER A 286 4.91 -27.32 -3.87
N VAL A 287 5.05 -27.68 -5.16
CA VAL A 287 5.92 -27.00 -6.12
C VAL A 287 5.08 -26.00 -6.93
N TYR A 288 5.45 -24.72 -6.86
CA TYR A 288 4.74 -23.65 -7.55
C TYR A 288 5.63 -22.94 -8.56
N SER A 289 5.01 -22.46 -9.65
CA SER A 289 5.63 -21.49 -10.54
C SER A 289 5.93 -20.21 -9.74
N ARG A 290 7.11 -19.64 -9.98
CA ARG A 290 7.52 -18.37 -9.39
C ARG A 290 7.30 -17.29 -10.43
N GLU A 291 6.43 -16.34 -10.12
CA GLU A 291 6.17 -15.20 -10.99
C GLU A 291 6.75 -13.94 -10.36
N ASN A 292 7.62 -13.26 -11.09
CA ASN A 292 8.06 -11.92 -10.69
C ASN A 292 6.94 -10.93 -11.03
N VAL A 293 6.83 -9.90 -10.19
CA VAL A 293 5.92 -8.78 -10.39
C VAL A 293 6.77 -7.54 -10.63
N ILE A 294 6.49 -6.83 -11.72
CA ILE A 294 7.09 -5.53 -11.99
C ILE A 294 5.99 -4.47 -12.06
N PHE A 295 6.35 -3.27 -11.64
CA PHE A 295 5.50 -2.09 -11.72
C PHE A 295 6.27 -1.01 -12.48
N GLY A 296 5.56 -0.25 -13.32
CA GLY A 296 6.22 0.74 -14.15
C GLY A 296 5.31 1.45 -15.13
N LEU A 297 5.92 2.22 -16.02
CA LEU A 297 5.23 2.97 -17.07
C LEU A 297 5.44 2.31 -18.43
N VAL A 298 4.40 2.28 -19.25
CA VAL A 298 4.54 1.91 -20.66
C VAL A 298 5.24 3.05 -21.39
N THR A 299 6.37 2.76 -22.03
CA THR A 299 7.21 3.76 -22.73
C THR A 299 7.35 3.46 -24.23
N HIS A 300 7.14 2.20 -24.63
CA HIS A 300 7.27 1.78 -26.03
C HIS A 300 6.12 0.87 -26.41
N LEU A 301 5.55 1.11 -27.60
CA LEU A 301 4.47 0.35 -28.20
C LEU A 301 4.82 0.15 -29.68
N ASN A 302 4.85 -1.11 -30.13
CA ASN A 302 5.10 -1.43 -31.54
C ASN A 302 4.29 -2.66 -31.94
N ARG A 303 3.44 -2.52 -32.96
CA ARG A 303 2.65 -3.60 -33.53
C ARG A 303 2.39 -3.29 -35.00
N HIS A 304 2.72 -4.22 -35.90
CA HIS A 304 2.31 -4.11 -37.30
C HIS A 304 0.83 -4.48 -37.44
N PRO A 305 0.06 -3.92 -38.40
CA PRO A 305 -1.35 -4.27 -38.60
C PRO A 305 -1.62 -5.77 -38.79
N ASP A 306 -0.64 -6.51 -39.31
CA ASP A 306 -0.73 -7.95 -39.57
C ASP A 306 -0.26 -8.81 -38.38
N ASP A 307 0.25 -8.22 -37.30
CA ASP A 307 0.76 -8.95 -36.14
C ASP A 307 -0.36 -9.32 -35.16
N GLU A 308 -0.41 -10.59 -34.76
CA GLU A 308 -1.33 -11.10 -33.73
C GLU A 308 -0.97 -10.60 -32.32
N THR A 309 0.30 -10.27 -32.08
CA THR A 309 0.81 -9.75 -30.80
C THR A 309 1.51 -8.41 -31.02
N GLY A 310 1.55 -7.57 -29.98
CA GLY A 310 2.27 -6.31 -30.00
C GLY A 310 3.40 -6.29 -28.99
N LYS A 311 4.54 -5.72 -29.39
CA LYS A 311 5.72 -5.57 -28.55
C LYS A 311 5.60 -4.31 -27.70
N VAL A 312 5.75 -4.49 -26.38
CA VAL A 312 5.60 -3.43 -25.38
C VAL A 312 6.86 -3.32 -24.53
N GLY A 313 7.28 -2.08 -24.27
CA GLY A 313 8.38 -1.76 -23.34
C GLY A 313 7.86 -1.05 -22.10
N VAL A 314 7.98 -1.71 -20.94
CA VAL A 314 7.63 -1.15 -19.63
C VAL A 314 8.89 -0.74 -18.90
N GLN A 315 9.00 0.53 -18.52
CA GLN A 315 10.09 1.00 -17.70
C GLN A 315 9.76 0.79 -16.22
N ALA A 316 10.56 -0.03 -15.55
CA ALA A 316 10.32 -0.48 -14.18
C ALA A 316 11.58 -0.37 -13.32
N LEU A 317 11.40 -0.25 -12.01
CA LEU A 317 12.48 -0.25 -11.04
C LEU A 317 12.85 -1.69 -10.66
N ILE A 318 13.95 -2.20 -11.23
CA ILE A 318 14.45 -3.57 -10.97
C ILE A 318 15.81 -3.46 -10.28
N GLN A 319 15.92 -4.06 -9.09
CA GLN A 319 17.16 -4.02 -8.28
C GLN A 319 17.70 -2.58 -8.10
N ARG A 320 16.80 -1.64 -7.80
CA ARG A 320 17.10 -0.20 -7.64
C ARG A 320 17.66 0.49 -8.88
N ARG A 321 17.46 -0.09 -10.07
CA ARG A 321 17.82 0.52 -11.36
C ARG A 321 16.60 0.60 -12.25
N SER A 322 16.40 1.75 -12.87
CA SER A 322 15.39 1.90 -13.92
C SER A 322 15.83 1.11 -15.16
N ARG A 323 14.98 0.19 -15.63
CA ARG A 323 15.22 -0.61 -16.83
C ARG A 323 13.94 -0.76 -17.63
N THR A 324 14.06 -0.71 -18.96
CA THR A 324 12.97 -1.13 -19.86
C THR A 324 12.93 -2.65 -19.95
N VAL A 325 11.76 -3.21 -19.65
CA VAL A 325 11.43 -4.63 -19.76
C VAL A 325 10.55 -4.81 -20.99
N TRP A 326 11.01 -5.63 -21.92
CA TRP A 326 10.29 -5.93 -23.15
C TRP A 326 9.40 -7.16 -22.99
N MET A 327 8.21 -7.10 -23.56
CA MET A 327 7.26 -8.20 -23.57
C MET A 327 6.42 -8.17 -24.84
N ASP A 328 5.92 -9.33 -25.23
CA ASP A 328 4.92 -9.45 -26.30
C ASP A 328 3.56 -9.68 -25.63
N LEU A 329 2.58 -8.84 -25.98
CA LEU A 329 1.22 -8.91 -25.46
C LEU A 329 0.25 -9.33 -26.57
N PRO A 330 -0.75 -10.17 -26.26
CA PRO A 330 -1.86 -10.40 -27.17
C PRO A 330 -2.71 -9.12 -27.31
N ASP A 331 -3.59 -9.11 -28.31
CA ASP A 331 -4.45 -7.99 -28.68
C ASP A 331 -5.05 -7.22 -27.48
N ALA A 332 -5.75 -7.94 -26.58
CA ALA A 332 -6.38 -7.33 -25.41
C ALA A 332 -5.37 -6.64 -24.45
N GLY A 333 -4.24 -7.30 -24.18
CA GLY A 333 -3.18 -6.76 -23.32
C GLY A 333 -2.47 -5.57 -23.97
N TYR A 334 -2.28 -5.62 -25.30
CA TYR A 334 -1.70 -4.51 -26.04
C TYR A 334 -2.61 -3.28 -26.03
N HIS A 335 -3.92 -3.44 -26.22
CA HIS A 335 -4.88 -2.35 -26.12
C HIS A 335 -4.91 -1.72 -24.72
N GLU A 336 -4.79 -2.52 -23.65
CA GLU A 336 -4.62 -1.99 -22.29
C GLU A 336 -3.31 -1.19 -22.16
N ALA A 337 -2.21 -1.69 -22.74
CA ALA A 337 -0.93 -0.99 -22.70
C ALA A 337 -1.00 0.38 -23.40
N VAL A 338 -1.71 0.49 -24.52
CA VAL A 338 -1.98 1.76 -25.21
C VAL A 338 -2.75 2.71 -24.30
N ARG A 339 -3.84 2.24 -23.66
CA ARG A 339 -4.61 3.07 -22.73
C ARG A 339 -3.76 3.61 -21.59
N CYS A 340 -2.98 2.74 -20.94
CA CYS A 340 -2.12 3.12 -19.83
C CYS A 340 -1.02 4.10 -20.26
N HIS A 341 -0.47 3.93 -21.47
CA HIS A 341 0.49 4.87 -22.03
C HIS A 341 -0.12 6.27 -22.25
N ASP A 342 -1.31 6.33 -22.85
CA ASP A 342 -2.01 7.59 -23.14
C ASP A 342 -2.44 8.34 -21.87
N SER A 343 -2.85 7.60 -20.83
CA SER A 343 -3.28 8.19 -19.56
C SER A 343 -2.14 8.47 -18.58
N GLY A 344 -0.94 7.92 -18.79
CA GLY A 344 0.15 7.94 -17.80
C GLY A 344 -0.09 7.00 -16.62
N THR A 345 -1.04 6.06 -16.73
CA THR A 345 -1.37 5.10 -15.67
C THR A 345 -0.26 4.04 -15.54
N PRO A 346 0.31 3.85 -14.33
CA PRO A 346 1.23 2.74 -14.08
C PRO A 346 0.60 1.38 -14.33
N VAL A 347 1.41 0.44 -14.79
CA VAL A 347 1.02 -0.95 -15.05
C VAL A 347 1.66 -1.89 -14.04
N ARG A 348 0.97 -3.00 -13.76
CA ARG A 348 1.48 -4.17 -13.07
C ARG A 348 1.60 -5.30 -14.07
N VAL A 349 2.77 -5.95 -14.12
CA VAL A 349 3.01 -7.12 -14.95
C VAL A 349 3.45 -8.28 -14.09
N ARG A 350 2.87 -9.46 -14.30
CA ARG A 350 3.19 -10.72 -13.62
C ARG A 350 3.68 -11.77 -14.63
N GLY A 351 4.67 -12.56 -14.23
CA GLY A 351 5.21 -13.63 -15.07
C GLY A 351 6.69 -13.90 -14.86
N VAL A 352 7.36 -14.48 -15.85
CA VAL A 352 8.77 -14.89 -15.74
C VAL A 352 9.67 -13.80 -16.31
N LEU A 353 10.37 -13.10 -15.43
CA LEU A 353 11.32 -12.03 -15.77
C LEU A 353 12.74 -12.59 -16.02
N ASN A 354 13.30 -12.29 -17.18
CA ASN A 354 14.68 -12.56 -17.55
C ASN A 354 15.47 -11.25 -17.63
N CYS A 355 16.49 -11.10 -16.79
CA CYS A 355 17.33 -9.90 -16.71
C CYS A 355 18.81 -10.25 -16.85
N PRO A 356 19.30 -10.58 -18.06
CA PRO A 356 20.72 -10.88 -18.26
C PRO A 356 21.60 -9.66 -17.94
N PRO A 357 22.82 -9.87 -17.40
CA PRO A 357 23.80 -8.79 -17.24
C PRO A 357 24.15 -8.17 -18.61
N GLY A 358 24.01 -6.84 -18.73
CA GLY A 358 24.33 -6.11 -19.97
C GLY A 358 23.38 -6.30 -21.16
N GLY A 359 22.36 -7.18 -21.04
CA GLY A 359 21.36 -7.41 -22.09
C GLY A 359 20.03 -6.70 -21.84
N SER A 360 19.10 -6.83 -22.80
CA SER A 360 17.72 -6.36 -22.65
C SER A 360 16.96 -7.22 -21.63
N ALA A 361 16.21 -6.59 -20.73
CA ALA A 361 15.31 -7.31 -19.84
C ALA A 361 14.05 -7.72 -20.62
N THR A 362 13.61 -8.96 -20.46
CA THR A 362 12.40 -9.48 -21.12
C THR A 362 11.48 -10.17 -20.12
N MET A 363 10.18 -10.18 -20.39
CA MET A 363 9.20 -10.83 -19.53
C MET A 363 8.26 -11.72 -20.34
N GLN A 364 8.15 -12.99 -19.93
CA GLN A 364 7.06 -13.86 -20.36
C GLN A 364 5.86 -13.56 -19.47
N VAL A 365 4.84 -12.94 -20.06
CA VAL A 365 3.70 -12.37 -19.32
C VAL A 365 2.67 -13.46 -19.02
N ALA A 366 2.32 -13.59 -17.75
CA ALA A 366 1.16 -14.35 -17.29
C ALA A 366 -0.07 -13.44 -17.12
N ASP A 367 0.15 -12.18 -16.73
CA ASP A 367 -0.91 -11.22 -16.43
C ASP A 367 -0.38 -9.78 -16.60
N PHE A 368 -1.18 -8.90 -17.21
CA PHE A 368 -0.83 -7.51 -17.51
C PHE A 368 -2.07 -6.63 -17.33
N GLY A 369 -1.90 -5.48 -16.66
CA GLY A 369 -2.96 -4.49 -16.55
C GLY A 369 -2.51 -3.24 -15.80
N PRO A 370 -3.42 -2.28 -15.57
CA PRO A 370 -3.15 -1.13 -14.71
C PRO A 370 -2.76 -1.60 -13.31
N ASP A 371 -1.91 -0.83 -12.60
CA ASP A 371 -1.55 -1.12 -11.22
C ASP A 371 -2.77 -0.89 -10.29
N PRO A 372 -3.42 -1.96 -9.81
CA PRO A 372 -4.63 -1.79 -9.01
C PRO A 372 -4.30 -1.26 -7.61
N SER A 373 -3.06 -1.39 -7.16
CA SER A 373 -2.65 -1.06 -5.79
C SER A 373 -2.63 0.44 -5.51
N LEU A 374 -2.76 1.25 -6.56
CA LEU A 374 -2.67 2.69 -6.49
C LEU A 374 -4.02 3.36 -6.21
N GLY A 375 -5.15 2.68 -6.45
CA GLY A 375 -6.49 3.22 -6.15
C GLY A 375 -6.81 4.46 -6.98
N GLN A 376 -6.86 4.27 -8.31
CA GLN A 376 -7.17 5.33 -9.29
C GLN A 376 -8.64 5.73 -9.29
#